data_AF-A0A6G1RVS5-F1
#
_entry.id   AF-A0A6G1RVS5-F1
#
_cell.length_a   1.000
_cell.length_b   1.000
_cell.length_c   1.000
_cell.angle_alpha   90.00
_cell.angle_beta   90.00
_cell.angle_gamma   90.00
#
_symmetry.space_group_name_H-M   'P 1'
#
loop_
_entity.id
_entity.type
_entity.pdbx_description
1 polymer ?
#
loop_
_entity_poly.entity_id
_entity_poly.type
_entity_poly.pdbx_seq_one_letter_code
_entity_poly.pdbx_strand_id
1 'polypeptide(L)'
;YCYGGFGYLLSRSLLLLLQQHLESCRNDILSARPDEWLGRCIIDYTAVNCVEEHEGLHYHYFEMGKNVDPERETDLRFQSAFTVHPVLDPLQMYRLHKYFAQVELERTYQEIHQLQLEIQNASSLSADGDHGATWPIGIPPPFQPKTRFEVLHWDYFTEEQVYSCVDGSPKCELRGADLADMADVVATAMEELNRKYQPVLHVRKQQLVNGYRRFDPTRGMEYTLDLQVEVVTQKGHSRSVTKRVHLVRPLSEVEIIP
;
A
#
# COMPACT_ATOMS: atom_id res chain seq x y z
N TYR A 1 18.26 25.39 -25.18
CA TYR A 1 18.88 24.20 -24.55
C TYR A 1 18.26 23.99 -23.17
N CYS A 2 18.21 22.76 -22.66
CA CYS A 2 17.68 22.47 -21.32
C CYS A 2 18.76 22.72 -20.25
N TYR A 3 18.38 23.15 -19.05
CA TYR A 3 19.30 23.21 -17.91
C TYR A 3 19.52 21.79 -17.34
N GLY A 4 20.78 21.41 -17.15
CA GLY A 4 21.14 20.04 -16.78
C GLY A 4 20.97 19.64 -15.32
N GLY A 5 20.69 20.59 -14.42
CA GLY A 5 20.62 20.30 -12.98
C GLY A 5 19.54 19.28 -12.63
N PHE A 6 18.41 19.29 -13.34
CA PHE A 6 17.29 18.38 -13.10
C PHE A 6 17.38 17.06 -13.91
N GLY A 7 18.45 16.88 -14.68
CA GLY A 7 18.60 15.77 -15.63
C GLY A 7 17.87 16.01 -16.95
N TYR A 8 17.97 15.03 -17.86
CA TYR A 8 17.27 15.04 -19.15
C TYR A 8 16.54 13.72 -19.35
N LEU A 9 15.36 13.80 -19.96
CA LEU A 9 14.66 12.65 -20.50
C LEU A 9 14.73 12.72 -22.02
N LEU A 10 15.27 11.67 -22.65
CA LEU A 10 15.42 11.58 -24.09
C LEU A 10 14.79 10.29 -24.57
N SER A 11 14.00 10.36 -25.65
CA SER A 11 13.45 9.16 -26.28
C SER A 11 14.56 8.33 -26.91
N ARG A 12 14.35 7.02 -26.99
CA ARG A 12 15.29 6.10 -27.64
C ARG A 12 15.56 6.47 -29.10
N SER A 13 14.54 6.91 -29.85
CA SER A 13 14.70 7.35 -31.24
C SER A 13 15.59 8.57 -31.36
N LEU A 14 15.41 9.56 -30.46
CA LEU A 14 16.24 10.76 -30.44
C LEU A 14 17.70 10.43 -30.13
N LEU A 15 17.95 9.55 -29.17
CA LEU A 15 19.30 9.08 -28.82
C LEU A 15 20.01 8.39 -30.00
N LEU A 16 19.31 7.53 -30.74
CA LEU A 16 19.89 6.81 -31.90
C LEU A 16 20.22 7.75 -33.06
N LEU A 17 19.40 8.79 -33.26
CA LEU A 17 19.68 9.83 -34.26
C LEU A 17 20.89 10.65 -33.83
N LEU A 18 20.93 11.08 -32.56
CA LEU A 18 22.01 11.91 -32.03
C LEU A 18 23.36 11.19 -32.05
N GLN A 19 23.37 9.88 -31.77
CA GLN A 19 24.59 9.05 -31.71
C GLN A 19 25.48 9.21 -32.94
N GLN A 20 24.90 9.33 -34.13
CA GLN A 20 25.63 9.42 -35.40
C GLN A 20 26.35 10.77 -35.56
N HIS A 21 25.94 11.77 -34.79
CA HIS A 21 26.39 13.16 -34.90
C HIS A 21 27.23 13.63 -33.70
N LEU A 22 27.35 12.82 -32.64
CA LEU A 22 28.08 13.18 -31.41
C LEU A 22 29.54 13.60 -31.68
N GLU A 23 30.21 12.94 -32.62
CA GLU A 23 31.59 13.27 -33.00
C GLU A 23 31.67 14.64 -33.69
N SER A 24 30.74 14.95 -34.60
CA SER A 24 30.65 16.27 -35.22
C SER A 24 30.31 17.34 -34.18
N CYS A 25 29.33 17.10 -33.32
CA CYS A 25 28.98 17.99 -32.21
C CYS A 25 30.16 18.30 -31.29
N ARG A 26 31.02 17.31 -31.02
CA ARG A 26 32.21 17.51 -30.18
C ARG A 26 33.21 18.47 -30.80
N ASN A 27 33.35 18.46 -32.12
CA ASN A 27 34.32 19.28 -32.84
C ASN A 27 33.77 20.67 -33.18
N ASP A 28 32.47 20.75 -33.52
CA ASP A 28 31.86 21.96 -34.10
C ASP A 28 31.26 22.88 -33.02
N ILE A 29 30.83 22.34 -31.88
CA ILE A 29 30.15 23.10 -30.82
C ILE A 29 31.14 23.46 -29.71
N LEU A 30 31.49 24.75 -29.64
CA LEU A 30 32.33 25.30 -28.57
C LEU A 30 31.45 25.77 -27.41
N SER A 31 31.30 24.92 -26.37
CA SER A 31 30.69 25.30 -25.10
C SER A 31 31.45 24.68 -23.92
N ALA A 32 31.70 25.48 -22.88
CA ALA A 32 32.31 25.01 -21.64
C ALA A 32 31.31 24.29 -20.73
N ARG A 33 30.01 24.49 -20.95
CA ARG A 33 28.97 23.85 -20.15
C ARG A 33 28.41 22.62 -20.88
N PRO A 34 28.43 21.42 -20.26
CA PRO A 34 27.93 20.21 -20.88
C PRO A 34 26.45 20.26 -21.29
N ASP A 35 25.62 20.99 -20.53
CA ASP A 35 24.19 21.15 -20.78
C ASP A 35 23.91 21.95 -22.05
N GLU A 36 24.62 23.06 -22.22
CA GLU A 36 24.57 23.88 -23.41
C GLU A 36 25.16 23.15 -24.63
N TRP A 37 26.27 22.42 -24.46
CA TRP A 37 26.86 21.60 -25.53
C TRP A 37 25.86 20.55 -26.06
N LEU A 38 25.30 19.74 -25.16
CA LEU A 38 24.35 18.68 -25.52
C LEU A 38 23.08 19.27 -26.13
N GLY A 39 22.55 20.34 -25.54
CA GLY A 39 21.34 20.99 -26.04
C GLY A 39 21.51 21.59 -27.43
N ARG A 40 22.67 22.20 -27.75
CA ARG A 40 22.98 22.68 -29.10
C ARG A 40 23.10 21.52 -30.09
N CYS A 41 23.78 20.45 -29.72
CA CYS A 41 23.92 19.24 -30.55
C CYS A 41 22.55 18.66 -30.94
N ILE A 42 21.63 18.55 -29.98
CA ILE A 42 20.26 18.08 -30.24
C ILE A 42 19.54 19.01 -31.21
N ILE A 43 19.59 20.33 -30.98
CA ILE A 43 18.91 21.31 -31.84
C ILE A 43 19.47 21.29 -33.26
N ASP A 44 20.80 21.30 -33.42
CA ASP A 44 21.47 21.43 -34.71
C ASP A 44 21.22 20.23 -35.63
N TYR A 45 21.18 19.01 -35.07
CA TYR A 45 21.07 17.77 -35.87
C TYR A 45 19.68 17.16 -35.89
N THR A 46 18.79 17.52 -34.97
CA THR A 46 17.47 16.89 -34.85
C THR A 46 16.31 17.88 -34.88
N ALA A 47 16.60 19.19 -34.80
CA ALA A 47 15.61 20.26 -34.68
C ALA A 47 14.62 20.11 -33.50
N VAL A 48 14.94 19.24 -32.52
CA VAL A 48 14.15 19.04 -31.31
C VAL A 48 14.57 20.06 -30.24
N ASN A 49 13.58 20.67 -29.60
CA ASN A 49 13.77 21.62 -28.52
C ASN A 49 13.43 21.00 -27.16
N CYS A 50 13.94 21.64 -26.10
CA CYS A 50 13.52 21.34 -24.73
C CYS A 50 12.03 21.65 -24.55
N VAL A 51 11.28 20.73 -23.97
CA VAL A 51 9.86 20.91 -23.67
C VAL A 51 9.57 20.41 -22.25
N GLU A 52 8.65 21.08 -21.58
CA GLU A 52 8.13 20.66 -20.26
C GLU A 52 6.91 19.72 -20.42
N GLU A 53 6.34 19.62 -21.63
CA GLU A 53 5.21 18.75 -21.95
C GLU A 53 5.49 17.96 -23.24
N HIS A 54 5.18 16.66 -23.22
CA HIS A 54 5.25 15.78 -24.38
C HIS A 54 4.11 14.77 -24.36
N GLU A 55 3.41 14.61 -25.49
CA GLU A 55 2.27 13.67 -25.63
C GLU A 55 1.18 13.83 -24.54
N GLY A 56 0.95 15.06 -24.08
CA GLY A 56 -0.02 15.38 -23.02
C GLY A 56 0.45 15.04 -21.60
N LEU A 57 1.69 14.58 -21.43
CA LEU A 57 2.35 14.40 -20.14
C LEU A 57 3.19 15.62 -19.83
N HIS A 58 2.94 16.24 -18.67
CA HIS A 58 3.72 17.35 -18.17
C HIS A 58 4.78 16.85 -17.17
N TYR A 59 6.05 17.19 -17.40
CA TYR A 59 7.18 16.79 -16.57
C TYR A 59 7.50 17.88 -15.55
N HIS A 60 6.89 17.77 -14.38
CA HIS A 60 7.14 18.69 -13.28
C HIS A 60 8.53 18.46 -12.67
N TYR A 61 9.28 19.53 -12.44
CA TYR A 61 10.51 19.50 -11.64
C TYR A 61 10.34 20.37 -10.40
N PHE A 62 11.10 20.06 -9.34
CA PHE A 62 11.08 20.82 -8.11
C PHE A 62 12.48 21.30 -7.73
N GLU A 63 12.63 22.60 -7.55
CA GLU A 63 13.88 23.20 -7.07
C GLU A 63 13.92 23.16 -5.54
N MET A 64 14.81 22.35 -4.98
CA MET A 64 14.91 22.17 -3.54
C MET A 64 15.80 23.24 -2.90
N GLY A 65 15.37 23.77 -1.75
CA GLY A 65 16.24 24.61 -0.92
C GLY A 65 17.38 23.81 -0.27
N LYS A 66 18.50 24.48 0.02
CA LYS A 66 19.74 23.85 0.52
C LYS A 66 19.62 23.04 1.83
N ASN A 67 18.55 23.23 2.61
CA ASN A 67 18.31 22.56 3.90
C ASN A 67 16.85 22.08 4.04
N VAL A 68 16.16 21.80 2.93
CA VAL A 68 14.79 21.28 2.99
C VAL A 68 14.82 19.83 3.44
N ASP A 69 14.00 19.51 4.42
CA ASP A 69 13.73 18.14 4.84
C ASP A 69 12.59 17.58 3.99
N PRO A 70 12.82 16.56 3.13
CA PRO A 70 11.79 16.01 2.25
C PRO A 70 10.54 15.58 3.01
N GLU A 71 10.68 15.06 4.23
CA GLU A 71 9.56 14.57 5.04
C GLU A 71 8.65 15.69 5.56
N ARG A 72 9.12 16.95 5.54
CA ARG A 72 8.37 18.12 6.01
C ARG A 72 7.92 19.03 4.87
N GLU A 73 8.21 18.65 3.63
CA GLU A 73 7.81 19.43 2.48
C GLU A 73 6.30 19.26 2.24
N THR A 74 5.60 20.38 2.15
CA THR A 74 4.14 20.43 2.04
C THR A 74 3.68 21.02 0.71
N ASP A 75 4.62 21.50 -0.11
CA ASP A 75 4.31 21.97 -1.45
C ASP A 75 3.76 20.83 -2.32
N LEU A 76 2.56 21.00 -2.86
CA LEU A 76 1.93 20.04 -3.75
C LEU A 76 2.77 19.79 -5.01
N ARG A 77 3.55 20.79 -5.46
CA ARG A 77 4.46 20.66 -6.61
C ARG A 77 5.59 19.69 -6.33
N PHE A 78 6.00 19.54 -5.07
CA PHE A 78 6.99 18.57 -4.67
C PHE A 78 6.43 17.16 -4.76
N GLN A 79 5.20 16.95 -4.28
CA GLN A 79 4.53 15.64 -4.34
C GLN A 79 4.30 15.15 -5.77
N SER A 80 4.02 16.07 -6.71
CA SER A 80 3.85 15.76 -8.12
C SER A 80 5.15 15.87 -8.95
N ALA A 81 6.31 16.06 -8.32
CA ALA A 81 7.56 16.27 -9.02
C ALA A 81 8.10 14.96 -9.63
N PHE A 82 8.52 15.03 -10.88
CA PHE A 82 9.23 13.95 -11.57
C PHE A 82 10.73 13.95 -11.21
N THR A 83 11.33 15.14 -11.08
CA THR A 83 12.74 15.28 -10.67
C THR A 83 12.92 16.42 -9.66
N VAL A 84 13.94 16.29 -8.82
CA VAL A 84 14.27 17.25 -7.77
C VAL A 84 15.75 17.60 -7.82
N HIS A 85 16.08 18.89 -7.75
CA HIS A 85 17.46 19.37 -7.71
C HIS A 85 17.56 20.68 -6.92
N PRO A 86 18.68 20.98 -6.25
CA PRO A 86 19.86 20.14 -6.10
C PRO A 86 19.72 19.07 -5.03
N VAL A 87 20.37 17.93 -5.25
CA VAL A 87 20.61 16.91 -4.25
C VAL A 87 22.11 16.94 -3.92
N LEU A 88 22.45 17.44 -2.74
CA LEU A 88 23.82 17.82 -2.38
C LEU A 88 24.63 16.65 -1.81
N ASP A 89 23.96 15.65 -1.22
CA ASP A 89 24.62 14.52 -0.58
C ASP A 89 23.81 13.22 -0.69
N PRO A 90 24.44 12.04 -0.52
CA PRO A 90 23.74 10.76 -0.61
C PRO A 90 22.64 10.55 0.44
N LEU A 91 22.78 11.13 1.64
CA LEU A 91 21.76 11.00 2.70
C LEU A 91 20.47 11.73 2.30
N GLN A 92 20.58 12.89 1.65
CA GLN A 92 19.43 13.60 1.09
C GLN A 92 18.72 12.76 0.01
N MET A 93 19.48 12.05 -0.84
CA MET A 93 18.90 11.12 -1.83
C MET A 93 18.10 9.99 -1.16
N TYR A 94 18.63 9.38 -0.09
CA TYR A 94 17.90 8.33 0.64
C TYR A 94 16.62 8.85 1.29
N ARG A 95 16.64 10.07 1.85
CA ARG A 95 15.44 10.69 2.43
C ARG A 95 14.38 10.98 1.38
N LEU A 96 14.79 11.50 0.22
CA LEU A 96 13.91 11.69 -0.93
C LEU A 96 13.28 10.37 -1.38
N HIS A 97 14.11 9.33 -1.56
CA HIS A 97 13.62 8.02 -1.98
C HIS A 97 12.61 7.43 -0.97
N LYS A 98 12.90 7.49 0.33
CA LYS A 98 11.98 7.05 1.37
C LYS A 98 10.65 7.80 1.31
N TYR A 99 10.70 9.13 1.18
CA TYR A 99 9.50 9.97 1.10
C TYR A 99 8.63 9.59 -0.10
N PHE A 100 9.20 9.57 -1.32
CA PHE A 100 8.42 9.24 -2.52
C PHE A 100 7.95 7.78 -2.55
N ALA A 101 8.72 6.85 -1.98
CA ALA A 101 8.25 5.47 -1.79
C ALA A 101 7.01 5.40 -0.88
N GLN A 102 6.95 6.23 0.17
CA GLN A 102 5.77 6.34 1.02
C GLN A 102 4.58 6.96 0.27
N VAL A 103 4.81 8.02 -0.51
CA VAL A 103 3.77 8.65 -1.33
C VAL A 103 3.17 7.65 -2.33
N GLU A 104 4.00 6.88 -3.04
CA GLU A 104 3.55 5.86 -3.98
C GLU A 104 2.82 4.71 -3.28
N LEU A 105 3.26 4.31 -2.08
CA LEU A 105 2.57 3.32 -1.27
C LEU A 105 1.16 3.79 -0.87
N GLU A 106 1.03 5.03 -0.39
CA GLU A 106 -0.25 5.64 -0.04
C GLU A 106 -1.18 5.75 -1.24
N ARG A 107 -0.66 6.17 -2.40
CA ARG A 107 -1.41 6.21 -3.66
C ARG A 107 -1.90 4.82 -4.07
N THR A 108 -1.04 3.81 -3.99
CA THR A 108 -1.40 2.42 -4.30
C THR A 108 -2.54 1.93 -3.40
N TYR A 109 -2.50 2.22 -2.10
CA TYR A 109 -3.59 1.88 -1.18
C TYR A 109 -4.90 2.61 -1.51
N GLN A 110 -4.84 3.87 -1.92
CA GLN A 110 -6.02 4.62 -2.36
C GLN A 110 -6.63 4.03 -3.63
N GLU A 111 -5.80 3.68 -4.61
CA GLU A 111 -6.23 3.03 -5.85
C GLU A 111 -6.86 1.66 -5.56
N ILE A 112 -6.26 0.85 -4.68
CA ILE A 112 -6.83 -0.43 -4.22
C ILE A 112 -8.21 -0.20 -3.59
N HIS A 113 -8.34 0.77 -2.68
CA HIS A 113 -9.61 1.06 -2.02
C HIS A 113 -10.68 1.53 -3.04
N GLN A 114 -10.31 2.38 -3.99
CA GLN A 114 -11.23 2.80 -5.05
C GLN A 114 -11.69 1.63 -5.90
N LEU A 115 -10.76 0.78 -6.34
CA LEU A 115 -11.07 -0.43 -7.11
C LEU A 115 -11.98 -1.39 -6.33
N GLN A 116 -11.75 -1.54 -5.02
CA GLN A 116 -12.62 -2.34 -4.16
C GLN A 116 -14.05 -1.81 -4.13
N LEU A 117 -14.24 -0.49 -4.02
CA LEU A 117 -15.57 0.13 -4.08
C LEU A 117 -16.23 -0.06 -5.45
N GLU A 118 -15.46 0.10 -6.54
CA GLU A 118 -15.94 -0.11 -7.90
C GLU A 118 -16.40 -1.56 -8.12
N ILE A 119 -15.61 -2.54 -7.65
CA ILE A 119 -15.97 -3.97 -7.69
C ILE A 119 -17.25 -4.23 -6.90
N GLN A 120 -17.37 -3.68 -5.69
CA GLN A 120 -18.56 -3.86 -4.85
C GLN A 120 -19.83 -3.27 -5.50
N ASN A 121 -19.70 -2.11 -6.16
CA ASN A 121 -20.82 -1.50 -6.85
C ASN A 121 -21.22 -2.29 -8.11
N ALA A 122 -20.23 -2.77 -8.87
CA ALA A 122 -20.45 -3.52 -10.09
C ALA A 122 -20.93 -4.96 -9.86
N SER A 123 -20.61 -5.58 -8.71
CA SER A 123 -20.97 -6.98 -8.44
C SER A 123 -22.48 -7.21 -8.43
N SER A 124 -23.27 -6.22 -7.98
CA SER A 124 -24.74 -6.27 -8.02
C SER A 124 -25.31 -6.45 -9.44
N LEU A 125 -24.55 -6.07 -10.46
CA LEU A 125 -24.92 -6.17 -11.88
C LEU A 125 -24.32 -7.42 -12.56
N SER A 126 -23.53 -8.21 -11.84
CA SER A 126 -22.88 -9.41 -12.36
C SER A 126 -23.85 -10.60 -12.48
N ALA A 127 -23.51 -11.58 -13.34
CA ALA A 127 -24.32 -12.78 -13.52
C ALA A 127 -24.48 -13.60 -12.22
N ASP A 128 -23.48 -13.52 -11.33
CA ASP A 128 -23.48 -14.15 -10.01
C ASP A 128 -24.11 -13.24 -8.92
N GLY A 129 -24.52 -12.01 -9.27
CA GLY A 129 -25.12 -11.03 -8.36
C GLY A 129 -24.25 -10.74 -7.13
N ASP A 130 -24.88 -10.68 -5.95
CA ASP A 130 -24.19 -10.48 -4.67
C ASP A 130 -23.19 -11.60 -4.33
N HIS A 131 -23.26 -12.76 -5.00
CA HIS A 131 -22.27 -13.84 -4.83
C HIS A 131 -20.98 -13.60 -5.64
N GLY A 132 -20.97 -12.63 -6.56
CA GLY A 132 -19.81 -12.30 -7.39
C GLY A 132 -18.71 -11.54 -6.66
N ALA A 133 -19.02 -10.82 -5.58
CA ALA A 133 -18.04 -10.14 -4.74
C ALA A 133 -17.83 -10.89 -3.43
N THR A 134 -16.69 -11.56 -3.32
CA THR A 134 -16.25 -12.20 -2.09
C THR A 134 -15.80 -11.15 -1.08
N TRP A 135 -16.09 -11.39 0.20
CA TRP A 135 -15.51 -10.61 1.29
C TRP A 135 -14.35 -11.40 1.90
N PRO A 136 -13.13 -10.85 2.05
CA PRO A 136 -12.67 -9.57 1.50
C PRO A 136 -12.50 -9.63 -0.02
N ILE A 137 -12.60 -8.47 -0.68
CA ILE A 137 -12.41 -8.36 -2.13
C ILE A 137 -10.97 -8.74 -2.47
N GLY A 138 -10.81 -9.54 -3.53
CA GLY A 138 -9.51 -10.08 -3.94
C GLY A 138 -9.12 -11.39 -3.25
N ILE A 139 -9.92 -11.88 -2.29
CA ILE A 139 -9.73 -13.18 -1.65
C ILE A 139 -10.75 -14.18 -2.21
N PRO A 140 -10.37 -15.45 -2.51
CA PRO A 140 -11.31 -16.48 -2.96
C PRO A 140 -12.50 -16.67 -2.01
N PRO A 141 -13.65 -17.18 -2.52
CA PRO A 141 -14.82 -17.48 -1.69
C PRO A 141 -14.52 -18.59 -0.68
N PRO A 142 -15.27 -18.66 0.45
CA PRO A 142 -15.18 -19.77 1.41
C PRO A 142 -15.28 -21.14 0.73
N PHE A 143 -14.47 -22.08 1.20
CA PHE A 143 -14.55 -23.47 0.78
C PHE A 143 -15.96 -24.02 0.99
N GLN A 144 -16.54 -24.57 -0.08
CA GLN A 144 -17.87 -25.16 -0.06
C GLN A 144 -17.76 -26.69 0.02
N PRO A 145 -18.07 -27.31 1.18
CA PRO A 145 -17.98 -28.75 1.33
C PRO A 145 -19.05 -29.44 0.48
N LYS A 146 -18.65 -30.44 -0.32
CA LYS A 146 -19.59 -31.26 -1.10
C LYS A 146 -20.22 -32.36 -0.26
N THR A 147 -19.52 -32.78 0.78
CA THR A 147 -19.95 -33.82 1.70
C THR A 147 -19.77 -33.39 3.14
N ARG A 148 -20.48 -34.05 4.07
CA ARG A 148 -20.35 -33.81 5.52
C ARG A 148 -18.95 -34.06 6.09
N PHE A 149 -18.09 -34.77 5.34
CA PHE A 149 -16.73 -35.11 5.76
C PHE A 149 -15.71 -34.04 5.37
N GLU A 150 -16.10 -33.07 4.54
CA GLU A 150 -15.27 -31.95 4.10
C GLU A 150 -15.53 -30.67 4.91
N VAL A 151 -16.44 -30.73 5.89
CA VAL A 151 -16.79 -29.56 6.71
C VAL A 151 -15.60 -29.18 7.58
N LEU A 152 -15.02 -28.02 7.28
CA LEU A 152 -13.96 -27.41 8.07
C LEU A 152 -14.51 -26.99 9.44
N HIS A 153 -13.90 -27.48 10.53
CA HIS A 153 -14.36 -27.15 11.88
C HIS A 153 -13.89 -25.77 12.33
N TRP A 154 -14.64 -25.16 13.24
CA TRP A 154 -14.26 -23.95 13.96
C TRP A 154 -13.73 -24.32 15.34
N ASP A 155 -12.60 -23.73 15.70
CA ASP A 155 -12.01 -23.84 17.03
C ASP A 155 -12.43 -22.66 17.88
N TYR A 156 -13.04 -22.98 19.02
CA TYR A 156 -13.39 -21.98 20.01
C TYR A 156 -12.19 -21.67 20.92
N PHE A 157 -12.01 -20.40 21.22
CA PHE A 157 -10.99 -19.91 22.14
C PHE A 157 -11.47 -18.71 22.97
N THR A 158 -10.83 -18.55 24.12
CA THR A 158 -10.92 -17.37 25.00
C THR A 158 -9.57 -16.68 25.05
N GLU A 159 -9.40 -15.65 25.90
CA GLU A 159 -8.11 -14.97 26.04
C GLU A 159 -7.00 -15.86 26.62
N GLU A 160 -7.36 -16.97 27.25
CA GLU A 160 -6.42 -17.84 27.97
C GLU A 160 -6.41 -19.29 27.48
N GLN A 161 -7.49 -19.75 26.83
CA GLN A 161 -7.73 -21.17 26.58
C GLN A 161 -8.22 -21.45 25.16
N VAL A 162 -7.82 -22.62 24.63
CA VAL A 162 -8.36 -23.22 23.40
C VAL A 162 -9.08 -24.51 23.76
N TYR A 163 -10.14 -24.81 22.99
CA TYR A 163 -11.01 -25.97 23.23
C TYR A 163 -10.84 -27.09 22.19
N SER A 164 -9.70 -27.08 21.48
CA SER A 164 -9.34 -28.03 20.42
C SER A 164 -7.89 -28.48 20.62
N CYS A 165 -7.66 -29.23 21.69
CA CYS A 165 -6.32 -29.58 22.14
C CYS A 165 -5.81 -30.85 21.44
N VAL A 166 -4.53 -30.87 21.08
CA VAL A 166 -3.88 -31.98 20.37
C VAL A 166 -3.88 -33.27 21.21
N ASP A 167 -3.84 -33.13 22.53
CA ASP A 167 -3.88 -34.24 23.50
C ASP A 167 -5.29 -34.79 23.76
N GLY A 168 -6.31 -34.23 23.11
CA GLY A 168 -7.71 -34.59 23.32
C GLY A 168 -8.33 -34.05 24.61
N SER A 169 -7.60 -33.21 25.35
CA SER A 169 -8.15 -32.51 26.52
C SER A 169 -9.27 -31.55 26.09
N PRO A 170 -10.33 -31.38 26.92
CA PRO A 170 -11.44 -30.50 26.57
C PRO A 170 -11.04 -29.02 26.50
N LYS A 171 -9.96 -28.64 27.18
CA LYS A 171 -9.36 -27.30 27.13
C LYS A 171 -7.88 -27.35 27.48
N CYS A 172 -7.12 -26.44 26.90
CA CYS A 172 -5.69 -26.28 27.09
C CYS A 172 -5.34 -24.79 27.07
N GLU A 173 -4.24 -24.45 27.73
CA GLU A 173 -3.75 -23.07 27.76
C GLU A 173 -3.21 -22.62 26.41
N LEU A 174 -3.41 -21.34 26.11
CA LEU A 174 -2.79 -20.69 24.97
C LEU A 174 -1.29 -20.51 25.19
N ARG A 175 -0.49 -21.04 24.27
CA ARG A 175 0.97 -20.99 24.36
C ARG A 175 1.61 -20.78 22.98
N GLY A 176 2.80 -20.19 22.99
CA GLY A 176 3.63 -20.04 21.79
C GLY A 176 2.92 -19.28 20.67
N ALA A 177 2.92 -19.87 19.47
CA ALA A 177 2.37 -19.26 18.26
C ALA A 177 0.86 -18.98 18.36
N ASP A 178 0.09 -19.84 19.02
CA ASP A 178 -1.36 -19.63 19.16
C ASP A 178 -1.68 -18.38 20.01
N LEU A 179 -0.93 -18.18 21.10
CA LEU A 179 -1.10 -17.00 21.95
C LEU A 179 -0.72 -15.71 21.20
N ALA A 180 0.41 -15.74 20.48
CA ALA A 180 0.85 -14.60 19.68
C ALA A 180 -0.14 -14.27 18.56
N ASP A 181 -0.62 -15.30 17.86
CA ASP A 181 -1.60 -15.18 16.79
C ASP A 181 -2.91 -14.52 17.27
N MET A 182 -3.47 -15.04 18.37
CA MET A 182 -4.73 -14.50 18.90
C MET A 182 -4.59 -13.08 19.42
N ALA A 183 -3.46 -12.77 20.08
CA ALA A 183 -3.16 -11.41 20.51
C ALA A 183 -3.10 -10.44 19.32
N ASP A 184 -2.43 -10.85 18.24
CA ASP A 184 -2.31 -10.08 17.00
C ASP A 184 -3.67 -9.84 16.32
N VAL A 185 -4.50 -10.87 16.19
CA VAL A 185 -5.83 -10.76 15.58
C VAL A 185 -6.76 -9.86 16.42
N VAL A 186 -6.73 -9.98 17.75
CA VAL A 186 -7.52 -9.09 18.62
C VAL A 186 -7.01 -7.65 18.54
N ALA A 187 -5.70 -7.42 18.48
CA ALA A 187 -5.12 -6.08 18.32
C ALA A 187 -5.53 -5.46 16.98
N THR A 188 -5.37 -6.21 15.88
CA THR A 188 -5.78 -5.81 14.52
C THR A 188 -7.27 -5.47 14.48
N ALA A 189 -8.13 -6.31 15.07
CA ALA A 189 -9.56 -6.05 15.16
C ALA A 189 -9.88 -4.72 15.86
N MET A 190 -9.18 -4.41 16.95
CA MET A 190 -9.36 -3.17 17.70
C MET A 190 -8.85 -1.94 16.95
N GLU A 191 -7.76 -2.07 16.21
CA GLU A 191 -7.23 -1.03 15.34
C GLU A 191 -8.22 -0.71 14.21
N GLU A 192 -8.74 -1.73 13.52
CA GLU A 192 -9.73 -1.58 12.46
C GLU A 192 -11.04 -0.97 12.95
N LEU A 193 -11.52 -1.38 14.12
CA LEU A 193 -12.69 -0.76 14.74
C LEU A 193 -12.44 0.72 15.06
N ASN A 194 -11.27 1.07 15.60
CA ASN A 194 -10.92 2.46 15.86
C ASN A 194 -10.82 3.25 14.56
N ARG A 195 -10.11 2.74 13.55
CA ARG A 195 -9.96 3.38 12.24
C ARG A 195 -11.31 3.66 11.58
N LYS A 196 -12.26 2.73 11.70
CA LYS A 196 -13.61 2.85 11.11
C LYS A 196 -14.49 3.90 11.79
N TYR A 197 -14.40 4.07 13.10
CA TYR A 197 -15.29 4.97 13.84
C TYR A 197 -14.64 6.28 14.30
N GLN A 198 -13.33 6.43 14.18
CA GLN A 198 -12.65 7.69 14.39
C GLN A 198 -13.03 8.73 13.31
N PRO A 199 -13.07 10.03 13.67
CA PRO A 199 -12.84 10.61 15.00
C PRO A 199 -14.12 10.65 15.87
N VAL A 200 -15.24 10.09 15.40
CA VAL A 200 -16.56 10.24 16.05
C VAL A 200 -16.64 9.46 17.37
N LEU A 201 -16.12 8.23 17.37
CA LEU A 201 -16.10 7.35 18.53
C LEU A 201 -14.69 6.81 18.75
N HIS A 202 -14.29 6.75 20.01
CA HIS A 202 -13.09 6.04 20.43
C HIS A 202 -13.50 4.69 21.03
N VAL A 203 -12.94 3.59 20.51
CA VAL A 203 -13.32 2.23 20.88
C VAL A 203 -12.21 1.62 21.72
N ARG A 204 -12.51 1.25 22.96
CA ARG A 204 -11.57 0.60 23.88
C ARG A 204 -11.98 -0.85 24.10
N LYS A 205 -11.01 -1.77 24.03
CA LYS A 205 -11.26 -3.18 24.34
C LYS A 205 -11.58 -3.30 25.83
N GLN A 206 -12.64 -4.03 26.16
CA GLN A 206 -12.88 -4.49 27.52
C GLN A 206 -12.49 -5.96 27.65
N GLN A 207 -13.08 -6.84 26.83
CA GLN A 207 -12.79 -8.26 26.85
C GLN A 207 -13.15 -8.93 25.52
N LEU A 208 -12.44 -10.01 25.19
CA LEU A 208 -12.92 -10.98 24.20
C LEU A 208 -13.95 -11.90 24.88
N VAL A 209 -15.18 -11.88 24.37
CA VAL A 209 -16.28 -12.72 24.86
C VAL A 209 -16.20 -14.10 24.23
N ASN A 210 -16.13 -14.16 22.89
CA ASN A 210 -16.01 -15.41 22.14
C ASN A 210 -15.00 -15.23 21.01
N GLY A 211 -14.06 -16.16 20.88
CA GLY A 211 -13.19 -16.28 19.71
C GLY A 211 -13.47 -17.58 18.96
N TYR A 212 -13.60 -17.50 17.64
CA TYR A 212 -13.65 -18.66 16.76
C TYR A 212 -12.60 -18.50 15.69
N ARG A 213 -11.81 -19.56 15.42
CA ARG A 213 -10.87 -19.61 14.29
C ARG A 213 -11.08 -20.83 13.43
N ARG A 214 -10.77 -20.72 12.15
CA ARG A 214 -10.86 -21.83 11.19
C ARG A 214 -9.84 -21.64 10.09
N PHE A 215 -9.14 -22.71 9.72
CA PHE A 215 -8.29 -22.71 8.54
C PHE A 215 -9.07 -23.15 7.31
N ASP A 216 -9.16 -22.27 6.31
CA ASP A 216 -9.68 -22.56 4.98
C ASP A 216 -8.52 -22.66 3.98
N PRO A 217 -8.26 -23.84 3.38
CA PRO A 217 -7.14 -24.02 2.44
C PRO A 217 -7.17 -23.09 1.22
N THR A 218 -8.34 -22.56 0.86
CA THR A 218 -8.49 -21.65 -0.29
C THR A 218 -8.31 -20.19 0.06
N ARG A 219 -8.31 -19.84 1.36
CA ARG A 219 -8.32 -18.44 1.82
C ARG A 219 -7.22 -18.14 2.82
N GLY A 220 -6.95 -19.04 3.75
CA GLY A 220 -6.07 -18.85 4.91
C GLY A 220 -6.82 -19.02 6.22
N MET A 221 -6.42 -18.25 7.24
CA MET A 221 -7.01 -18.35 8.57
C MET A 221 -8.14 -17.35 8.75
N GLU A 222 -9.32 -17.84 9.10
CA GLU A 222 -10.51 -17.03 9.34
C GLU A 222 -10.78 -16.92 10.83
N TYR A 223 -11.23 -15.75 11.27
CA TYR A 223 -11.56 -15.46 12.66
C TYR A 223 -12.92 -14.79 12.77
N THR A 224 -13.70 -15.20 13.77
CA THR A 224 -14.89 -14.49 14.23
C THR A 224 -14.72 -14.17 15.70
N LEU A 225 -14.69 -12.89 16.04
CA LEU A 225 -14.51 -12.43 17.41
C LEU A 225 -15.74 -11.67 17.88
N ASP A 226 -16.26 -12.03 19.05
CA ASP A 226 -17.22 -11.25 19.81
C ASP A 226 -16.47 -10.44 20.85
N LEU A 227 -16.28 -9.15 20.60
CA LEU A 227 -15.55 -8.25 21.49
C LEU A 227 -16.54 -7.43 22.30
N GLN A 228 -16.36 -7.39 23.62
CA GLN A 228 -16.97 -6.35 24.43
C GLN A 228 -16.06 -5.12 24.40
N VAL A 229 -16.63 -4.01 23.96
CA VAL A 229 -15.91 -2.75 23.79
C VAL A 229 -16.61 -1.61 24.52
N GLU A 230 -15.82 -0.72 25.11
CA GLU A 230 -16.30 0.57 25.58
C GLU A 230 -16.19 1.58 24.42
N VAL A 231 -17.33 2.16 24.07
CA VAL A 231 -17.41 3.19 23.04
C VAL A 231 -17.54 4.54 23.74
N VAL A 232 -16.57 5.42 23.52
CA VAL A 232 -16.52 6.77 24.09
C VAL A 232 -16.80 7.79 23.00
N THR A 233 -17.79 8.65 23.23
CA THR A 233 -18.13 9.78 22.35
C THR A 233 -17.19 10.96 22.59
N GLN A 234 -17.09 11.87 21.63
CA GLN A 234 -16.35 13.14 21.79
C GLN A 234 -16.82 13.98 22.99
N LYS A 235 -18.08 13.83 23.41
CA LYS A 235 -18.66 14.51 24.58
C LYS A 235 -18.37 13.81 25.91
N GLY A 236 -17.53 12.78 25.92
CA GLY A 236 -17.13 12.03 27.11
C GLY A 236 -18.13 10.99 27.60
N HIS A 237 -19.25 10.78 26.93
CA HIS A 237 -20.18 9.71 27.29
C HIS A 237 -19.60 8.36 26.84
N SER A 238 -19.57 7.38 27.74
CA SER A 238 -19.15 6.02 27.43
C SER A 238 -20.27 5.00 27.57
N ARG A 239 -20.22 3.95 26.76
CA ARG A 239 -21.14 2.83 26.82
C ARG A 239 -20.43 1.53 26.45
N SER A 240 -20.68 0.48 27.21
CA SER A 240 -20.25 -0.88 26.86
C SER A 240 -21.20 -1.51 25.84
N VAL A 241 -20.64 -2.04 24.75
CA VAL A 241 -21.37 -2.69 23.65
C VAL A 241 -20.61 -3.95 23.22
N THR A 242 -21.33 -5.02 22.89
CA THR A 242 -20.74 -6.21 22.27
C THR A 242 -20.76 -6.07 20.74
N LYS A 243 -19.60 -6.27 20.11
CA LYS A 243 -19.42 -6.16 18.66
C LYS A 243 -18.78 -7.43 18.11
N ARG A 244 -19.48 -8.08 17.17
CA ARG A 244 -18.91 -9.14 16.34
C ARG A 244 -18.08 -8.54 15.21
N VAL A 245 -16.88 -9.08 15.01
CA VAL A 245 -15.98 -8.75 13.90
C VAL A 245 -15.52 -10.04 13.22
N HIS A 246 -15.29 -9.95 11.91
CA HIS A 246 -14.77 -11.04 11.09
C HIS A 246 -13.43 -10.60 10.51
N LEU A 247 -12.43 -11.47 10.58
CA LEU A 247 -11.10 -11.23 10.04
C LEU A 247 -10.68 -12.43 9.21
N VAL A 248 -9.87 -12.18 8.19
CA VAL A 248 -9.21 -13.22 7.39
C VAL A 248 -7.75 -12.83 7.30
N ARG A 249 -6.86 -13.72 7.73
CA ARG A 249 -5.44 -13.66 7.41
C ARG A 249 -5.23 -14.51 6.16
N PRO A 250 -5.08 -13.89 4.98
CA PRO A 250 -4.95 -14.65 3.76
C PRO A 250 -3.64 -15.42 3.71
N LEU A 251 -3.60 -16.52 2.95
CA LEU A 251 -2.32 -17.13 2.58
C LEU A 251 -1.56 -16.13 1.70
N SER A 252 -0.41 -15.66 2.17
CA SER A 252 0.51 -14.91 1.31
C SER A 252 1.14 -15.85 0.29
N GLU A 253 1.59 -15.31 -0.85
CA GLU A 253 2.54 -16.06 -1.67
C GLU A 253 3.78 -16.39 -0.80
N VAL A 254 4.34 -17.58 -0.99
CA VAL A 254 5.56 -17.97 -0.27
C VAL A 254 6.70 -17.12 -0.81
N GLU A 255 6.99 -16.03 -0.13
CA GLU A 255 8.18 -15.23 -0.40
C GLU A 255 9.38 -15.93 0.25
N ILE A 256 10.22 -16.57 -0.58
CA ILE A 256 11.55 -16.98 -0.14
C ILE A 256 12.37 -15.70 -0.05
N ILE A 257 12.47 -15.15 1.16
CA ILE A 257 13.39 -14.05 1.45
C ILE A 257 14.82 -14.61 1.37
N PRO A 258 15.68 -14.15 0.44
CA PRO A 258 17.05 -14.65 0.26
C PRO A 258 17.96 -14.42 1.46
#